data_AF-A0ABD5XY43-F1
#
_entry.id   AF-A0ABD5XY43-F1
#
_cell.length_a   1.000
_cell.length_b   1.000
_cell.length_c   1.000
_cell.angle_alpha   90.00
_cell.angle_beta   90.00
_cell.angle_gamma   90.00
#
_symmetry.space_group_name_H-M   'P 1'
#
loop_
_entity.id
_entity.type
_entity.pdbx_description
1 polymer ?
#
loop_
_entity_poly.entity_id
_entity_poly.type
_entity_poly.pdbx_seq_one_letter_code
_entity_poly.pdbx_strand_id
1 'polypeptide(L)'
;MGDEDERAQRRRLAALSYLLMPVSGLVVRYATDPGERDEFHALQSVFLGVGLLLLFPVAGFVGELYFSAAIAVWVVAMLTAYNGMAFEFPIAGPLARERT
;
A
#
# COMPACT_ATOMS: atom_id res chain seq x y z
N MET A 1 -27.02 -1.27 -9.68
CA MET A 1 -25.96 -0.91 -8.73
C MET A 1 -24.91 -2.02 -8.76
N GLY A 2 -24.35 -2.32 -9.95
CA GLY A 2 -23.67 -3.58 -10.24
C GLY A 2 -22.31 -3.32 -10.87
N ASP A 3 -21.31 -4.08 -10.48
CA ASP A 3 -19.92 -4.10 -10.98
C ASP A 3 -19.08 -2.80 -10.87
N GLU A 4 -19.51 -1.67 -11.44
CA GLU A 4 -18.69 -0.46 -11.47
C GLU A 4 -18.49 0.15 -10.07
N ASP A 5 -19.56 0.18 -9.29
CA ASP A 5 -19.55 0.64 -7.90
C ASP A 5 -18.66 -0.26 -7.03
N GLU A 6 -18.70 -1.58 -7.24
CA GLU A 6 -17.87 -2.54 -6.52
C GLU A 6 -16.39 -2.38 -6.88
N ARG A 7 -16.05 -2.23 -8.17
CA ARG A 7 -14.68 -1.95 -8.62
C ARG A 7 -14.17 -0.61 -8.09
N ALA A 8 -15.04 0.41 -8.03
CA ALA A 8 -14.69 1.69 -7.43
C ALA A 8 -14.43 1.55 -5.92
N GLN A 9 -15.26 0.79 -5.20
CA GLN A 9 -15.07 0.50 -3.77
C GLN A 9 -13.75 -0.25 -3.52
N ARG A 10 -13.47 -1.32 -4.28
CA ARG A 10 -12.19 -2.06 -4.21
C ARG A 10 -10.99 -1.16 -4.41
N ARG A 11 -11.01 -0.30 -5.43
CA ARG A 11 -9.93 0.68 -5.71
C ARG A 11 -9.75 1.70 -4.57
N ARG A 12 -10.85 2.16 -3.98
CA ARG A 12 -10.79 3.06 -2.81
C ARG A 12 -10.19 2.36 -1.59
N LEU A 13 -10.56 1.10 -1.32
CA LEU A 13 -9.99 0.30 -0.23
C LEU A 13 -8.51 -0.03 -0.46
N ALA A 14 -8.13 -0.31 -1.71
CA ALA A 14 -6.74 -0.49 -2.11
C ALA A 14 -5.92 0.78 -1.84
N ALA A 15 -6.42 1.95 -2.24
CA ALA A 15 -5.79 3.24 -1.94
C ALA A 15 -5.74 3.49 -0.41
N LEU A 16 -6.85 3.31 0.31
CA LEU A 16 -6.92 3.45 1.77
C LEU A 16 -5.91 2.57 2.49
N SER A 17 -5.57 1.40 1.95
CA SER A 17 -4.51 0.56 2.50
C SER A 17 -3.20 1.34 2.64
N TYR A 18 -2.90 2.28 1.75
CA TYR A 18 -1.68 3.11 1.79
C TYR A 18 -1.79 4.37 2.66
N LEU A 19 -2.96 4.74 3.19
CA LEU A 19 -3.16 6.06 3.84
C LEU A 19 -2.27 6.28 5.07
N LEU A 20 -2.26 5.32 5.99
CA LEU A 20 -1.47 5.30 7.22
C LEU A 20 -0.68 3.99 7.29
N MET A 21 0.12 3.69 6.26
CA MET A 21 0.93 2.48 6.24
C MET A 21 1.80 2.36 7.50
N PRO A 22 1.97 1.16 8.08
CA PRO A 22 1.35 -0.11 7.69
C PRO A 22 -0.05 -0.34 8.29
N VAL A 23 -0.48 0.54 9.21
CA VAL A 23 -1.70 0.37 10.02
C VAL A 23 -2.95 0.29 9.15
N SER A 24 -3.11 1.20 8.19
CA SER A 24 -4.28 1.17 7.31
C SER A 24 -4.35 -0.09 6.44
N GLY A 25 -3.20 -0.65 6.04
CA GLY A 25 -3.14 -1.93 5.34
C GLY A 25 -3.63 -3.10 6.20
N LEU A 26 -3.24 -3.12 7.48
CA LEU A 26 -3.77 -4.09 8.45
C LEU A 26 -5.27 -3.91 8.68
N VAL A 27 -5.74 -2.68 8.81
CA VAL A 27 -7.17 -2.38 8.98
C VAL A 27 -7.96 -2.90 7.77
N VAL A 28 -7.56 -2.59 6.54
CA VAL A 28 -8.25 -3.10 5.35
C VAL A 28 -8.18 -4.63 5.28
N ARG A 29 -7.04 -5.24 5.65
CA ARG A 29 -6.87 -6.70 5.67
C ARG A 29 -7.70 -7.43 6.73
N TYR A 30 -8.04 -6.81 7.85
CA TYR A 30 -8.72 -7.53 8.95
C TYR A 30 -10.13 -7.01 9.26
N ALA A 31 -10.47 -5.80 8.82
CA ALA A 31 -11.77 -5.17 9.07
C ALA A 31 -12.65 -5.03 7.82
N THR A 32 -12.20 -5.51 6.65
CA THR A 32 -12.99 -5.50 5.40
C THR A 32 -13.11 -6.91 4.85
N ASP A 33 -14.27 -7.27 4.29
CA ASP A 33 -14.49 -8.61 3.76
C ASP A 33 -13.50 -8.93 2.62
N PRO A 34 -12.97 -10.17 2.52
CA PRO A 34 -12.03 -10.56 1.46
C PRO A 34 -12.61 -10.33 0.06
N GLY A 35 -13.93 -10.47 -0.07
CA GLY A 35 -14.68 -10.20 -1.28
C GLY A 35 -14.84 -8.72 -1.62
N GLU A 36 -14.36 -7.77 -0.82
CA GLU A 36 -14.52 -6.32 -1.08
C GLU A 36 -13.19 -5.58 -1.22
N ARG A 37 -12.08 -6.22 -0.86
CA ARG A 37 -10.75 -5.60 -0.86
C ARG A 37 -9.83 -6.18 -1.93
N ASP A 38 -8.68 -5.54 -2.08
CA ASP A 38 -7.56 -6.05 -2.86
C ASP A 38 -6.46 -6.51 -1.88
N GLU A 39 -6.24 -7.82 -1.82
CA GLU A 39 -5.32 -8.44 -0.86
C GLU A 39 -3.86 -8.03 -1.12
N PHE A 40 -3.51 -7.83 -2.39
CA PHE A 40 -2.17 -7.41 -2.79
C PHE A 40 -1.86 -6.01 -2.29
N HIS A 41 -2.76 -5.04 -2.49
CA HIS A 41 -2.53 -3.69 -2.00
C HIS A 41 -2.54 -3.60 -0.47
N ALA A 42 -3.34 -4.41 0.22
CA ALA A 42 -3.33 -4.50 1.68
C ALA A 42 -1.98 -5.02 2.21
N LEU A 43 -1.46 -6.12 1.65
CA LEU A 43 -0.18 -6.69 2.06
C LEU A 43 1.02 -5.85 1.62
N GLN A 44 1.04 -5.33 0.39
CA GLN A 44 2.12 -4.47 -0.09
C GLN A 44 2.21 -3.20 0.77
N SER A 45 1.07 -2.63 1.19
CA SER A 45 1.05 -1.51 2.14
C SER A 45 1.73 -1.86 3.47
N VAL A 46 1.44 -3.04 4.02
CA VAL A 46 2.07 -3.50 5.27
C VAL A 46 3.57 -3.64 5.09
N PHE A 47 4.03 -4.31 4.04
CA PHE A 47 5.46 -4.52 3.79
C PHE A 47 6.20 -3.21 3.48
N LEU A 48 5.61 -2.31 2.68
CA LEU A 48 6.19 -0.99 2.42
C LEU A 48 6.27 -0.15 3.69
N GLY A 49 5.19 -0.08 4.47
CA GLY A 49 5.14 0.69 5.71
C GLY A 49 6.18 0.20 6.72
N VAL A 50 6.24 -1.12 6.96
CA VAL A 50 7.25 -1.73 7.82
C VAL A 50 8.66 -1.49 7.28
N GLY A 51 8.88 -1.66 5.98
CA GLY A 51 10.17 -1.43 5.34
C GLY A 51 10.68 0.01 5.51
N LEU A 52 9.81 1.01 5.28
CA LEU A 52 10.14 2.41 5.50
C LEU A 52 10.45 2.68 6.98
N LEU A 53 9.64 2.18 7.91
CA LEU A 53 9.90 2.33 9.35
C LEU A 53 11.25 1.71 9.76
N LEU A 54 11.59 0.53 9.25
CA LEU A 54 12.88 -0.11 9.51
C LEU A 54 14.06 0.67 8.91
N LEU A 55 13.85 1.36 7.78
CA LEU A 55 14.86 2.21 7.13
C LEU A 55 14.97 3.61 7.76
N PHE A 56 14.07 4.00 8.65
CA PHE A 56 14.07 5.31 9.28
C PHE A 56 15.43 5.76 9.87
N PRO A 57 16.24 4.90 10.52
CA PRO A 57 17.55 5.31 11.02
C PRO A 57 18.50 5.88 9.94
N VAL A 58 18.33 5.50 8.66
CA VAL A 58 19.10 6.03 7.53
C VAL A 58 18.85 7.52 7.32
N ALA A 59 17.70 8.04 7.75
CA ALA A 59 17.39 9.47 7.70
C ALA A 59 18.37 10.33 8.52
N GLY A 60 19.07 9.76 9.51
CA GLY A 60 20.12 10.47 10.25
C GLY A 60 21.34 10.84 9.40
N PHE A 61 21.55 10.15 8.26
CA PHE A 61 22.66 10.39 7.34
C PHE A 61 22.22 11.12 6.07
N VAL A 62 21.04 10.80 5.54
CA VAL A 62 20.54 11.29 4.25
C VAL A 62 19.08 11.79 4.33
N GLY A 63 18.73 12.49 5.40
CA GLY A 63 17.35 12.83 5.78
C GLY A 63 16.48 13.36 4.66
N GLU A 64 16.90 14.42 3.97
CA GLU A 64 16.13 15.03 2.88
C GLU A 64 15.82 14.05 1.75
N LEU A 65 16.81 13.23 1.37
CA LEU A 65 16.65 12.20 0.34
C LEU A 65 15.68 11.11 0.81
N TYR A 66 15.82 10.65 2.06
CA TYR A 66 14.94 9.63 2.62
C TYR A 66 13.47 10.09 2.64
N PHE A 67 13.18 11.27 3.18
CA PHE A 67 11.80 11.76 3.28
C PHE A 67 11.19 12.05 1.92
N SER A 68 11.98 12.60 0.98
CA SER A 68 11.51 12.84 -0.39
C SER A 68 11.18 11.53 -1.11
N ALA A 69 12.04 10.51 -1.00
CA ALA A 69 11.79 9.20 -1.57
C ALA A 69 10.60 8.50 -0.90
N ALA A 70 10.48 8.57 0.42
CA ALA A 70 9.37 7.98 1.16
C ALA A 70 8.02 8.59 0.75
N ILE A 71 7.96 9.92 0.61
CA ILE A 71 6.76 10.61 0.10
C ILE A 71 6.47 10.19 -1.34
N ALA A 72 7.48 10.13 -2.22
CA ALA A 72 7.29 9.69 -3.60
C ALA A 72 6.74 8.25 -3.68
N VAL A 73 7.32 7.32 -2.93
CA VAL A 73 6.85 5.93 -2.81
C VAL A 73 5.41 5.90 -2.30
N TRP A 74 5.09 6.65 -1.24
CA TRP A 74 3.75 6.71 -0.66
C TRP A 74 2.70 7.23 -1.67
N VAL A 75 3.00 8.33 -2.37
CA VAL A 75 2.11 8.89 -3.39
C VAL A 75 1.94 7.93 -4.58
N VAL A 76 3.03 7.36 -5.10
CA VAL A 76 2.98 6.41 -6.23
C VAL A 76 2.15 5.19 -5.85
N ALA A 77 2.34 4.62 -4.67
CA ALA A 77 1.58 3.46 -4.21
C ALA A 77 0.07 3.76 -4.08
N MET A 78 -0.27 4.92 -3.50
CA MET A 78 -1.65 5.40 -3.36
C MET A 78 -2.32 5.62 -4.73
N LEU A 79 -1.66 6.36 -5.64
CA LEU A 79 -2.22 6.70 -6.94
C LEU A 79 -2.36 5.47 -7.85
N THR A 80 -1.38 4.59 -7.85
CA THR A 80 -1.46 3.35 -8.65
C THR A 80 -2.60 2.46 -8.15
N ALA A 81 -2.74 2.29 -6.82
CA ALA A 81 -3.85 1.54 -6.21
C ALA A 81 -5.23 2.15 -6.52
N TYR A 82 -5.37 3.48 -6.39
CA TYR A 82 -6.62 4.17 -6.72
C TYR A 82 -7.03 4.01 -8.19
N ASN A 83 -6.05 3.93 -9.09
CA ASN A 83 -6.28 3.69 -10.52
C ASN A 83 -6.46 2.19 -10.86
N GLY A 84 -6.40 1.28 -9.89
CA GLY A 84 -6.55 -0.16 -10.10
C GLY A 84 -5.33 -0.83 -10.72
N MET A 85 -4.14 -0.24 -10.56
CA MET A 85 -2.88 -0.80 -11.03
C MET A 85 -2.13 -1.47 -9.88
N ALA A 86 -1.83 -2.77 -10.04
CA ALA A 86 -0.97 -3.52 -9.14
C ALA A 86 0.52 -3.24 -9.44
N PHE A 87 0.98 -2.01 -9.18
CA PHE A 87 2.40 -1.67 -9.28
C PHE A 87 3.18 -2.38 -8.18
N GLU A 88 4.13 -3.22 -8.57
CA GLU A 88 4.97 -4.00 -7.65
C GLU A 88 6.24 -3.24 -7.30
N PHE A 89 6.41 -2.88 -6.02
CA PHE A 89 7.69 -2.35 -5.54
C PHE A 89 8.73 -3.49 -5.42
N PRO A 90 10.02 -3.27 -5.75
CA PRO A 90 11.01 -4.35 -5.95
C PRO A 90 11.18 -5.37 -4.81
N ILE A 91 10.78 -5.03 -3.58
CA ILE A 91 10.84 -5.92 -2.42
C ILE A 91 9.43 -6.20 -1.88
N ALA A 92 8.65 -5.16 -1.58
CA ALA A 92 7.32 -5.32 -0.97
C ALA A 92 6.29 -5.95 -1.91
N GLY A 93 6.39 -5.72 -3.23
CA GLY A 93 5.50 -6.29 -4.24
C GLY A 93 5.60 -7.81 -4.32
N PRO A 94 6.79 -8.38 -4.57
CA PRO A 94 6.99 -9.83 -4.57
C PRO A 94 6.54 -10.50 -3.26
N LEU A 95 6.83 -9.89 -2.10
CA LEU A 95 6.40 -10.40 -0.79
C LEU A 95 4.88 -10.41 -0.63
N ALA A 96 4.19 -9.38 -1.15
CA ALA A 96 2.74 -9.34 -1.17
C ALA A 96 2.17 -10.40 -2.11
N ARG A 97 2.69 -10.50 -3.33
CA ARG A 97 2.23 -11.43 -4.37
C ARG A 97 2.38 -12.90 -3.99
N GLU A 98 3.42 -13.24 -3.23
CA GLU A 98 3.60 -14.61 -2.69
C GLU A 98 2.46 -15.03 -1.73
N ARG A 99 1.73 -14.06 -1.15
CA ARG A 99 0.76 -14.26 -0.06
C ARG A 99 -0.69 -13.91 -0.47
N THR A 100 -0.94 -13.74 -1.77
CA THR A 100 -2.24 -13.36 -2.36
C THR A 100 -2.63 -14.35 -3.44
#